data_AF-A0A8J4TCJ3-F1
#
_entry.id   AF-A0A8J4TCJ3-F1
#
_cell.length_a   1.000
_cell.length_b   1.000
_cell.length_c   1.000
_cell.angle_alpha   90.00
_cell.angle_beta   90.00
_cell.angle_gamma   90.00
#
_symmetry.space_group_name_H-M   'P 1'
#
loop_
_entity.id
_entity.type
_entity.pdbx_description
1 polymer ?
#
loop_
_entity_poly.entity_id
_entity_poly.type
_entity_poly.pdbx_seq_one_letter_code
_entity_poly.pdbx_strand_id
1 'polypeptide(L)'
;MLCLSGLSVALVFALVPSSSEALKDGECEVCLSFLGKFYQSLKDNNVQFTSDAIETALVKACKDAKGKENRFCYYIGATSDAATKITNEVSKPLSYHVPVEKVCEKLKKKDSQICELKY
;
A
#
# COMPACT_ATOMS: atom_id res chain seq x y z
N MET A 1 -48.07 -36.86 -20.29
CA MET A 1 -48.55 -35.57 -19.76
C MET A 1 -47.40 -34.92 -18.98
N LEU A 2 -47.00 -33.72 -19.43
CA LEU A 2 -46.06 -32.70 -18.88
C LEU A 2 -44.60 -33.15 -18.59
N CYS A 3 -43.52 -32.68 -19.24
CA CYS A 3 -43.03 -31.36 -19.73
C CYS A 3 -42.09 -30.63 -18.74
N LEU A 4 -40.90 -30.29 -19.28
CA LEU A 4 -39.98 -29.17 -18.97
C LEU A 4 -39.21 -29.21 -17.63
N SER A 5 -37.88 -29.37 -17.65
CA SER A 5 -36.84 -28.34 -17.89
C SER A 5 -36.46 -27.58 -16.62
N GLY A 6 -35.16 -27.54 -16.29
CA GLY A 6 -34.66 -26.56 -15.33
C GLY A 6 -33.35 -26.92 -14.65
N LEU A 7 -32.25 -26.55 -15.29
CA LEU A 7 -30.92 -26.41 -14.72
C LEU A 7 -31.00 -25.53 -13.45
N SER A 8 -30.73 -26.07 -12.26
CA SER A 8 -30.46 -25.24 -11.07
C SER A 8 -29.04 -25.49 -10.61
N VAL A 9 -28.16 -24.58 -11.03
CA VAL A 9 -26.78 -24.44 -10.59
C VAL A 9 -26.80 -24.22 -9.09
N ALA A 10 -26.17 -25.14 -8.35
CA ALA A 10 -25.85 -24.95 -6.94
C ALA A 10 -24.93 -23.74 -6.81
N LEU A 11 -25.49 -22.59 -6.47
CA LEU A 11 -24.73 -21.41 -6.07
C LEU A 11 -24.22 -21.63 -4.64
N VAL A 12 -23.18 -22.46 -4.52
CA VAL A 12 -22.34 -22.47 -3.33
C VAL A 12 -21.58 -21.15 -3.35
N PHE A 13 -22.16 -20.14 -2.68
CA PHE A 13 -21.45 -18.92 -2.33
C PHE A 13 -20.35 -19.34 -1.35
N ALA A 14 -19.20 -19.73 -1.90
CA ALA A 14 -17.99 -19.92 -1.13
C ALA A 14 -17.72 -18.58 -0.45
N LEU A 15 -18.06 -18.51 0.84
CA LEU A 15 -17.60 -17.50 1.76
C LEU A 15 -16.07 -17.64 1.81
N VAL A 16 -15.39 -17.00 0.87
CA VAL A 16 -13.97 -16.71 1.02
C VAL A 16 -13.88 -15.81 2.26
N PRO A 17 -13.21 -16.24 3.34
CA PRO A 17 -12.86 -15.31 4.39
C PRO A 17 -11.95 -14.28 3.75
N SER A 18 -12.49 -13.09 3.49
CA SER A 18 -11.68 -11.90 3.32
C SER A 18 -10.99 -11.70 4.66
N SER A 19 -9.81 -12.31 4.82
CA SER A 19 -8.89 -12.03 5.91
C SER A 19 -8.48 -10.56 5.80
N SER A 20 -9.39 -9.70 6.25
CA SER A 20 -9.11 -8.34 6.66
C SER A 20 -8.41 -8.50 7.99
N GLU A 21 -7.14 -8.92 7.93
CA GLU A 21 -6.22 -8.73 9.03
C GLU A 21 -6.06 -7.22 9.16
N ALA A 22 -7.02 -6.59 9.85
CA ALA A 22 -6.93 -5.19 10.23
C ALA A 22 -5.65 -5.06 11.04
N LEU A 23 -4.79 -4.18 10.57
CA LEU A 23 -3.48 -3.94 11.15
C LEU A 23 -3.60 -3.73 12.67
N LYS A 24 -2.88 -4.54 13.46
CA LYS A 24 -2.98 -4.48 14.93
C LYS A 24 -2.42 -3.14 15.41
N ASP A 25 -2.97 -2.64 16.52
CA ASP A 25 -2.53 -1.38 17.12
C ASP A 25 -1.01 -1.36 17.34
N GLY A 26 -0.31 -0.40 16.72
CA GLY A 26 1.15 -0.24 16.81
C GLY A 26 2.00 -1.03 15.82
N GLU A 27 1.43 -1.78 14.87
CA GLU A 27 2.19 -2.35 13.75
C GLU A 27 2.42 -1.30 12.65
N CYS A 28 3.50 -1.45 11.86
CA CYS A 28 3.83 -0.56 10.74
C CYS A 28 3.97 0.94 11.09
N GLU A 29 4.34 1.29 12.32
CA GLU A 29 4.40 2.68 12.80
C GLU A 29 5.16 3.63 11.86
N VAL A 30 6.36 3.25 11.41
CA VAL A 30 7.17 4.08 10.50
C VAL A 30 6.49 4.21 9.13
N CYS A 31 5.89 3.14 8.60
CA CYS A 31 5.17 3.17 7.32
C CYS A 31 3.96 4.10 7.38
N LEU A 32 3.12 3.97 8.42
CA LEU A 32 1.92 4.78 8.61
C LEU A 32 2.27 6.26 8.80
N SER A 33 3.24 6.55 9.66
CA SER A 33 3.69 7.92 9.94
C SER A 33 4.30 8.57 8.71
N PHE A 34 5.21 7.88 8.01
CA PHE A 34 5.86 8.43 6.82
C PHE A 34 4.87 8.64 5.67
N LEU A 35 4.09 7.62 5.31
CA LEU A 35 3.12 7.74 4.21
C LEU A 35 1.96 8.67 4.55
N GLY A 36 1.57 8.77 5.82
CA GLY A 36 0.58 9.74 6.29
C GLY A 36 1.05 11.19 6.09
N LYS A 37 2.28 11.50 6.54
CA LYS A 37 2.91 12.82 6.31
C LYS A 37 3.11 13.11 4.82
N PHE A 38 3.55 12.10 4.06
CA PHE A 38 3.75 12.21 2.63
C PHE A 38 2.44 12.53 1.90
N TYR A 39 1.36 11.81 2.21
CA TYR A 39 0.04 12.03 1.62
C TYR A 39 -0.51 13.43 1.90
N GLN A 40 -0.32 13.96 3.12
CA GLN A 40 -0.67 15.35 3.43
C GLN A 40 0.19 16.34 2.64
N SER A 41 1.51 16.11 2.58
CA SER A 41 2.42 16.93 1.79
C SER A 41 2.02 17.00 0.30
N LEU A 42 1.54 15.90 -0.29
CA LEU A 42 1.01 15.90 -1.66
C LEU A 42 -0.20 16.83 -1.82
N LYS A 43 -1.10 16.86 -0.82
CA LYS A 43 -2.27 17.75 -0.82
C LYS A 43 -1.84 19.22 -0.66
N ASP A 44 -0.99 19.51 0.32
CA ASP A 44 -0.51 20.87 0.61
C ASP A 44 0.23 21.48 -0.59
N ASN A 45 1.02 20.66 -1.30
CA ASN A 45 1.79 21.09 -2.47
C ASN A 45 1.01 21.00 -3.79
N ASN A 46 -0.29 20.71 -3.76
CA ASN A 46 -1.15 20.57 -4.95
C ASN A 46 -0.56 19.63 -6.03
N VAL A 47 0.07 18.53 -5.60
CA VAL A 47 0.64 17.53 -6.51
C VAL A 47 -0.50 16.77 -7.17
N GLN A 48 -0.37 16.50 -8.48
CA GLN A 48 -1.35 15.68 -9.19
C GLN A 48 -1.34 14.25 -8.62
N PHE A 49 -2.52 13.73 -8.28
CA PHE A 49 -2.68 12.36 -7.78
C PHE A 49 -2.64 11.32 -8.91
N THR A 50 -1.55 11.33 -9.68
CA THR A 50 -1.25 10.32 -10.70
C THR A 50 -0.10 9.44 -10.22
N SER A 51 -0.07 8.18 -10.68
CA SER A 51 0.96 7.22 -10.26
C SER A 51 2.39 7.72 -10.52
N ASP A 52 2.61 8.42 -11.62
CA ASP A 52 3.92 8.94 -12.02
C ASP A 52 4.37 10.15 -11.16
N ALA A 53 3.46 11.11 -10.95
CA ALA A 53 3.72 12.27 -10.11
C ALA A 53 3.96 11.87 -8.64
N ILE A 54 3.18 10.92 -8.12
CA ILE A 54 3.35 10.38 -6.76
C ILE A 54 4.66 9.62 -6.65
N GLU A 55 5.03 8.79 -7.63
CA GLU A 55 6.32 8.09 -7.62
C GLU A 55 7.49 9.08 -7.60
N THR A 56 7.43 10.13 -8.42
CA THR A 56 8.46 11.17 -8.46
C THR A 56 8.56 11.92 -7.13
N ALA A 57 7.42 12.30 -6.55
CA ALA A 57 7.36 12.96 -5.25
C ALA A 57 7.87 12.04 -4.12
N LEU A 58 7.57 10.74 -4.18
CA LEU A 58 8.00 9.74 -3.21
C LEU A 58 9.52 9.57 -3.23
N VAL A 59 10.11 9.43 -4.42
CA VAL A 59 11.57 9.35 -4.58
C VAL A 59 12.23 10.63 -4.06
N LYS A 60 11.61 11.80 -4.28
CA LYS A 60 12.11 13.06 -3.73
C LYS A 60 12.07 13.07 -2.20
N ALA A 61 10.93 12.71 -1.60
CA ALA A 61 10.80 12.62 -0.14
C ALA A 61 11.79 11.63 0.48
N CYS A 62 12.05 10.52 -0.22
CA CYS A 62 13.01 9.51 0.22
C CYS A 62 14.47 9.93 0.14
N LYS A 63 14.82 10.96 -0.65
CA LYS A 63 16.19 11.53 -0.65
C LYS A 63 16.47 12.34 0.61
N ASP A 64 15.45 12.97 1.17
CA ASP A 64 15.54 13.77 2.39
C ASP A 64 15.33 12.92 3.67
N ALA A 65 14.79 11.71 3.52
CA ALA A 65 14.55 10.77 4.61
C ALA A 65 15.85 10.33 5.30
N LYS A 66 15.84 10.21 6.63
CA LYS A 66 16.98 9.75 7.43
C LYS A 66 16.58 8.68 8.44
N GLY A 67 17.56 7.91 8.90
CA GLY A 67 17.37 6.89 9.92
C GLY A 67 16.39 5.79 9.47
N LYS A 68 15.30 5.60 10.23
CA LYS A 68 14.30 4.56 9.99
C LYS A 68 13.49 4.81 8.70
N GLU A 69 13.23 6.06 8.35
CA GLU A 69 12.50 6.42 7.14
C GLU A 69 13.33 6.14 5.88
N ASN A 70 14.65 6.37 5.91
CA ASN A 70 15.54 5.97 4.82
C ASN A 70 15.54 4.44 4.62
N ARG A 71 15.50 3.68 5.72
CA ARG A 71 15.43 2.21 5.65
C ARG A 71 14.09 1.74 5.08
N PHE A 72 12.99 2.41 5.43
CA PHE A 72 11.69 2.20 4.78
C PHE A 72 11.78 2.46 3.27
N CYS A 73 12.34 3.61 2.86
CA CYS A 73 12.53 3.98 1.47
C CYS A 73 13.37 2.96 0.68
N TYR A 74 14.38 2.36 1.32
CA TYR A 74 15.16 1.28 0.74
C TYR A 74 14.31 0.04 0.45
N TYR A 75 13.49 -0.41 1.41
CA TYR A 75 12.64 -1.59 1.24
C TYR A 75 11.57 -1.42 0.14
N ILE A 76 11.02 -0.21 -0.01
CA ILE A 76 10.02 0.07 -1.05
C ILE A 76 10.62 0.38 -2.43
N GLY A 77 11.94 0.45 -2.55
CA GLY A 77 12.57 0.72 -3.84
C GLY A 77 12.63 2.19 -4.26
N ALA A 78 12.48 3.11 -3.31
CA ALA A 78 12.46 4.55 -3.58
C ALA A 78 13.85 5.21 -3.53
N THR A 79 14.90 4.43 -3.25
CA THR A 79 16.30 4.86 -3.29
C THR A 79 16.98 4.38 -4.56
N SER A 80 17.93 5.15 -5.11
CA SER A 80 18.65 4.82 -6.35
C SER A 80 19.47 3.52 -6.29
N ASP A 81 19.81 3.06 -5.09
CA ASP A 81 20.57 1.83 -4.84
C ASP A 81 19.67 0.60 -4.60
N ALA A 82 18.35 0.78 -4.54
CA ALA A 82 17.45 -0.33 -4.26
C ALA A 82 17.29 -1.24 -5.49
N ALA A 83 17.44 -2.55 -5.25
CA ALA A 83 17.35 -3.59 -6.28
C ALA A 83 15.90 -3.88 -6.73
N THR A 84 14.91 -3.54 -5.90
CA THR A 84 13.49 -3.73 -6.18
C THR A 84 12.85 -2.37 -6.47
N LYS A 85 11.93 -2.30 -7.45
CA LYS A 85 11.16 -1.08 -7.74
C LYS A 85 9.68 -1.31 -7.45
N ILE A 86 9.36 -1.55 -6.18
CA ILE A 86 7.97 -1.76 -5.71
C ILE A 86 7.25 -0.43 -5.39
N THR A 87 7.82 0.71 -5.78
CA THR A 87 7.19 2.04 -5.66
C THR A 87 5.78 2.09 -6.23
N ASN A 88 5.51 1.29 -7.27
CA ASN A 88 4.19 1.10 -7.87
C ASN A 88 3.12 0.58 -6.89
N GLU A 89 3.50 -0.20 -5.87
CA GLU A 89 2.59 -0.70 -4.83
C GLU A 89 2.24 0.37 -3.81
N VAL A 90 2.92 1.53 -3.86
CA VAL A 90 2.62 2.71 -3.06
C VAL A 90 1.94 3.77 -3.94
N SER A 91 2.52 4.10 -5.08
CA SER A 91 2.06 5.20 -5.94
C SER A 91 0.68 4.94 -6.57
N LYS A 92 0.41 3.71 -7.05
CA LYS A 92 -0.89 3.35 -7.62
C LYS A 92 -2.03 3.44 -6.60
N PRO A 93 -1.99 2.76 -5.44
CA PRO A 93 -3.09 2.88 -4.48
C PRO A 93 -3.27 4.30 -3.96
N LEU A 94 -2.18 5.08 -3.76
CA LEU A 94 -2.30 6.48 -3.38
C LEU A 94 -2.96 7.35 -4.46
N SER A 95 -2.74 7.05 -5.75
CA SER A 95 -3.42 7.73 -6.87
C SER A 95 -4.93 7.49 -6.88
N TYR A 96 -5.37 6.35 -6.33
CA TYR A 96 -6.79 6.04 -6.13
C TYR A 96 -7.30 6.47 -4.74
N HIS A 97 -6.51 7.25 -4.00
CA HIS A 97 -6.82 7.70 -2.63
C HIS A 97 -7.13 6.55 -1.65
N VAL A 98 -6.51 5.39 -1.85
CA VAL A 98 -6.57 4.29 -0.89
C VAL A 98 -5.93 4.76 0.43
N PRO A 99 -6.56 4.49 1.59
CA PRO A 99 -6.02 4.88 2.89
C PRO A 99 -4.66 4.24 3.15
N VAL A 100 -3.81 4.96 3.86
CA VAL A 100 -2.41 4.59 4.11
C VAL A 100 -2.32 3.26 4.86
N GLU A 101 -3.25 2.97 5.78
CA GLU A 101 -3.27 1.70 6.49
C GLU A 101 -3.34 0.50 5.54
N LYS A 102 -4.20 0.58 4.51
CA LYS A 102 -4.36 -0.48 3.52
C LYS A 102 -3.13 -0.64 2.64
N VAL A 103 -2.41 0.46 2.36
CA VAL A 103 -1.14 0.42 1.63
C VAL A 103 -0.07 -0.29 2.46
N CYS A 104 0.10 0.08 3.72
CA CYS A 104 1.07 -0.57 4.62
C CYS A 104 0.74 -2.05 4.85
N GLU A 105 -0.53 -2.43 4.98
CA GLU A 105 -0.95 -3.84 5.04
C GLU A 105 -0.55 -4.62 3.77
N LYS A 106 -0.69 -4.00 2.59
CA LYS A 106 -0.29 -4.61 1.32
C LYS A 106 1.23 -4.77 1.23
N LEU A 107 1.97 -3.76 1.69
CA LEU A 107 3.43 -3.81 1.75
C LEU A 107 3.92 -4.89 2.72
N LYS A 108 3.29 -5.02 3.90
CA LYS A 108 3.59 -6.07 4.88
C LYS A 108 3.50 -7.47 4.28
N LYS A 109 2.52 -7.72 3.41
CA LYS A 109 2.34 -9.01 2.73
C LYS A 109 3.45 -9.30 1.71
N LYS A 110 4.12 -8.27 1.19
CA LYS A 110 5.28 -8.44 0.28
C LYS A 110 6.58 -8.57 1.05
N ASP A 111 6.73 -7.76 2.10
CA ASP A 111 7.88 -7.76 2.97
C ASP A 111 7.44 -7.36 4.39
N SER A 112 7.45 -8.34 5.30
CA SER A 112 7.07 -8.12 6.69
C SER A 112 8.02 -7.16 7.41
N GLN A 113 9.29 -7.05 6.95
CA GLN A 113 10.32 -6.21 7.57
C GLN A 113 9.97 -4.72 7.50
N ILE A 114 9.17 -4.32 6.52
CA ILE A 114 8.64 -2.95 6.39
C ILE A 114 7.88 -2.54 7.64
N CYS A 115 7.08 -3.45 8.19
CA CYS A 115 6.22 -3.18 9.35
C CYS A 115 6.87 -3.47 10.70
N GLU A 116 8.06 -4.08 10.70
CA GLU A 116 8.89 -4.26 11.89
C GLU A 116 9.67 -2.97 12.25
N LEU A 117 9.74 -2.00 11.33
CA LEU A 117 10.34 -0.69 11.58
C LEU A 117 9.53 0.13 12.58
N LYS A 118 10.19 0.50 13.68
CA LYS A 118 9.71 1.41 14.72
C LYS A 118 10.69 2.58 14.88
N TYR A 119 10.19 3.74 15.31
CA TYR A 119 11.04 4.91 15.56
C TYR A 119 12.09 4.65 16.64
#